data_AF-A0A7F5RKD3-F1
#
_entry.id   AF-A0A7F5RKD3-F1
#
_cell.length_a   1.000
_cell.length_b   1.000
_cell.length_c   1.000
_cell.angle_alpha   90.00
_cell.angle_beta   90.00
_cell.angle_gamma   90.00
#
_symmetry.space_group_name_H-M   'P 1'
#
loop_
_entity.id
_entity.type
_entity.pdbx_description
1 polymer ?
#
loop_
_entity_poly.entity_id
_entity_poly.type
_entity_poly.pdbx_seq_one_letter_code
_entity_poly.pdbx_strand_id
1 'polypeptide(L)'
;MLSYSAPSAINVEYSVVKFEEEEKESNIREIESDDPEQPLQEIKNTTSQDSVQIRTVDLNTSHEWQSLSCLTDSSDQSAPINFDMSNRAKLPRGIDKIRPHIENIDNVPLLVSLFTDCTAATTKEMVHIMQDYGEVICVFGSSANFENGGIFMKADASIAVEPLYPQVCQKVKTFKPVTEGISPVELSRKLNSISCSLSIKREDPILFPYLIMDARHFMYCFWNCVQLWLCCCATTTCLQIAAALFMLPPILTPGQVLWLCCVIIPVLSVSLIGNPTDPDVMKRPPNKRHTVFNSEVVVFTMWCYGTKFLPVIFFVLLTFTGTLASYCTDICYMRNCECMLFYLPIEGQNSTVVGGWSEHGNTVFAAQNFAVIIILLNFVAVSAGFVHREYNVWTQSPHKNCLWLVTIIFM
;
A
#
# COMPACT_ATOMS: atom_id res chain seq x y z
N MET A 1 -0.70 31.45 -45.01
CA MET A 1 -1.87 32.35 -44.90
C MET A 1 -2.22 32.40 -43.41
N LEU A 2 -1.88 33.50 -42.75
CA LEU A 2 -2.09 33.74 -41.31
C LEU A 2 -3.54 34.19 -41.05
N SER A 3 -4.15 33.72 -39.96
CA SER A 3 -5.38 34.27 -39.33
C SER A 3 -5.57 33.54 -37.98
N TYR A 4 -4.94 34.01 -36.90
CA TYR A 4 -5.48 34.89 -35.84
C TYR A 4 -6.65 34.31 -35.02
N SER A 5 -6.30 33.79 -33.85
CA SER A 5 -7.18 33.55 -32.71
C SER A 5 -7.56 34.87 -32.03
N ALA A 6 -8.81 35.02 -31.61
CA ALA A 6 -9.26 36.07 -30.69
C ALA A 6 -9.38 35.50 -29.26
N PRO A 7 -8.86 36.17 -28.22
CA PRO A 7 -9.02 35.76 -26.83
C PRO A 7 -10.27 36.41 -26.20
N SER A 8 -11.16 35.59 -25.64
CA SER A 8 -12.27 36.06 -24.82
C SER A 8 -11.79 36.29 -23.39
N ALA A 9 -11.72 37.55 -22.98
CA ALA A 9 -11.53 37.95 -21.59
C ALA A 9 -12.82 37.67 -20.80
N ILE A 10 -12.76 36.79 -19.79
CA ILE A 10 -13.80 36.66 -18.76
C ILE A 10 -13.27 37.40 -17.54
N ASN A 11 -13.84 38.58 -17.31
CA ASN A 11 -13.62 39.39 -16.11
C ASN A 11 -14.40 38.75 -14.96
N VAL A 12 -13.72 38.37 -13.87
CA VAL A 12 -14.34 37.82 -12.65
C VAL A 12 -14.17 38.84 -11.52
N GLU A 13 -14.82 39.99 -11.66
CA GLU A 13 -15.09 40.88 -10.54
C GLU A 13 -16.57 40.76 -10.18
N TYR A 14 -16.83 40.21 -9.00
CA TYR A 14 -18.16 40.10 -8.40
C TYR A 14 -18.70 41.50 -8.11
N SER A 15 -19.51 42.04 -9.02
CA SER A 15 -20.41 43.17 -8.73
C SER A 15 -21.73 42.62 -8.19
N VAL A 16 -21.92 42.74 -6.87
CA VAL A 16 -23.21 42.46 -6.22
C VAL A 16 -24.16 43.60 -6.60
N VAL A 17 -25.10 43.33 -7.50
CA VAL A 17 -26.20 44.25 -7.83
C VAL A 17 -27.30 44.06 -6.79
N LYS A 18 -27.47 45.06 -5.92
CA LYS A 18 -28.54 45.17 -4.93
C LYS A 18 -29.76 45.79 -5.64
N PHE A 19 -30.89 45.09 -5.66
CA PHE A 19 -32.15 45.69 -6.11
C PHE A 19 -32.88 46.25 -4.89
N GLU A 20 -33.08 47.57 -4.88
CA GLU A 20 -34.00 48.26 -3.98
C GLU A 20 -35.41 48.13 -4.55
N GLU A 21 -36.35 47.59 -3.77
CA GLU A 21 -37.77 47.88 -3.93
C GLU A 21 -38.25 48.58 -2.67
N GLU A 22 -38.72 49.81 -2.86
CA GLU A 22 -39.30 50.68 -1.85
C GLU A 22 -40.67 50.20 -1.34
N GLU A 23 -40.96 50.68 -0.14
CA GLU A 23 -41.99 50.34 0.83
C GLU A 23 -43.45 50.40 0.36
N LYS A 24 -44.28 49.54 0.98
CA LYS A 24 -45.60 49.94 1.48
C LYS A 24 -45.91 49.26 2.82
N GLU A 25 -46.01 50.08 3.87
CA GLU A 25 -46.50 49.73 5.20
C GLU A 25 -47.93 49.16 5.18
N SER A 26 -48.19 48.16 6.02
CA SER A 26 -49.33 48.19 6.94
C SER A 26 -49.05 47.28 8.14
N ASN A 27 -49.13 47.88 9.33
CA ASN A 27 -48.96 47.23 10.63
C ASN A 27 -50.21 46.43 11.05
N ILE A 28 -50.00 45.52 12.00
CA ILE A 28 -50.85 45.16 13.16
C ILE A 28 -51.37 43.69 13.23
N ARG A 29 -50.83 43.01 14.27
CA ARG A 29 -51.38 41.97 15.20
C ARG A 29 -51.22 40.46 14.91
N GLU A 30 -50.51 39.85 15.85
CA GLU A 30 -50.54 38.45 16.28
C GLU A 30 -51.97 37.95 16.56
N ILE A 31 -52.22 36.66 16.29
CA ILE A 31 -52.96 35.68 17.13
C ILE A 31 -52.74 34.27 16.55
N GLU A 32 -52.67 33.30 17.47
CA GLU A 32 -52.27 31.90 17.40
C GLU A 32 -53.42 30.93 17.01
N SER A 33 -53.05 29.69 16.64
CA SER A 33 -53.76 28.38 16.73
C SER A 33 -54.49 27.73 15.53
N ASP A 34 -54.09 26.45 15.34
CA ASP A 34 -54.78 25.21 14.96
C ASP A 34 -55.20 24.85 13.50
N ASP A 35 -54.73 23.65 13.09
CA ASP A 35 -55.12 22.72 12.00
C ASP A 35 -56.66 22.45 11.96
N PRO A 36 -57.30 21.87 10.88
CA PRO A 36 -56.83 20.70 10.10
C PRO A 36 -57.28 20.51 8.62
N GLU A 37 -56.74 19.46 7.99
CA GLU A 37 -57.29 18.55 6.94
C GLU A 37 -57.53 18.95 5.45
N GLN A 38 -57.13 18.01 4.57
CA GLN A 38 -57.11 17.95 3.09
C GLN A 38 -58.49 17.52 2.47
N PRO A 39 -58.71 17.18 1.15
CA PRO A 39 -57.81 17.06 -0.04
C PRO A 39 -58.36 17.46 -1.45
N LEU A 40 -57.49 17.23 -2.48
CA LEU A 40 -57.67 17.18 -3.97
C LEU A 40 -57.80 18.54 -4.71
N GLN A 41 -57.17 18.83 -5.87
CA GLN A 41 -56.75 18.01 -7.01
C GLN A 41 -55.71 18.76 -7.91
N GLU A 42 -55.03 18.00 -8.78
CA GLU A 42 -53.86 18.28 -9.63
C GLU A 42 -53.84 19.54 -10.53
N ILE A 43 -52.63 20.09 -10.83
CA ILE A 43 -52.01 20.17 -12.17
C ILE A 43 -50.54 20.69 -12.09
N LYS A 44 -49.64 19.90 -12.71
CA LYS A 44 -48.26 20.11 -13.22
C LYS A 44 -47.58 21.49 -13.03
N ASN A 45 -46.38 21.47 -12.43
CA ASN A 45 -45.14 21.84 -13.12
C ASN A 45 -43.88 21.33 -12.39
N THR A 46 -43.12 20.51 -13.11
CA THR A 46 -41.78 19.99 -12.79
C THR A 46 -40.71 21.08 -12.88
N THR A 47 -39.97 21.31 -11.79
CA THR A 47 -38.56 21.74 -11.84
C THR A 47 -37.86 21.29 -10.56
N SER A 48 -36.93 20.35 -10.72
CA SER A 48 -36.06 19.77 -9.70
C SER A 48 -35.09 20.82 -9.13
N GLN A 49 -35.13 20.99 -7.82
CA GLN A 49 -34.07 21.63 -7.04
C GLN A 49 -32.96 20.60 -6.82
N ASP A 50 -31.79 20.85 -7.43
CA ASP A 50 -30.52 20.23 -7.04
C ASP A 50 -29.47 21.35 -7.02
N SER A 51 -29.46 22.11 -5.93
CA SER A 51 -28.36 23.00 -5.59
C SER A 51 -27.61 22.40 -4.42
N VAL A 52 -26.50 21.72 -4.72
CA VAL A 52 -25.54 21.24 -3.71
C VAL A 52 -24.88 22.47 -3.08
N GLN A 53 -25.28 22.80 -1.85
CA GLN A 53 -24.55 23.72 -0.99
C GLN A 53 -23.22 23.09 -0.59
N ILE A 54 -22.12 23.60 -1.14
CA ILE A 54 -20.78 23.31 -0.61
C ILE A 54 -20.64 24.13 0.69
N ARG A 55 -20.81 23.47 1.84
CA ARG A 55 -20.36 23.99 3.14
C ARG A 55 -18.83 24.01 3.13
N THR A 56 -18.24 25.18 2.91
CA THR A 56 -16.85 25.43 3.27
C THR A 56 -16.78 25.53 4.79
N VAL A 57 -16.20 24.51 5.42
CA VAL A 57 -15.80 24.56 6.82
C VAL A 57 -14.52 25.40 6.88
N ASP A 58 -14.57 26.48 7.65
CA ASP A 58 -13.43 27.33 7.95
C ASP A 58 -12.30 26.52 8.59
N LEU A 59 -11.22 26.28 7.83
CA LEU A 59 -9.92 25.92 8.38
C LEU A 59 -8.89 26.97 7.93
N ASN A 60 -8.55 27.86 8.86
CA ASN A 60 -7.38 28.71 8.80
C ASN A 60 -6.11 27.84 8.80
N THR A 61 -5.60 27.52 7.61
CA THR A 61 -4.21 27.12 7.41
C THR A 61 -3.69 27.76 6.13
N SER A 62 -2.73 28.68 6.31
CA SER A 62 -1.97 29.38 5.29
C SER A 62 -1.32 28.41 4.30
N HIS A 63 -1.82 28.36 3.07
CA HIS A 63 -1.19 27.63 1.96
C HIS A 63 -0.43 28.59 1.04
N GLU A 64 0.88 28.66 1.22
CA GLU A 64 1.87 29.19 0.27
C GLU A 64 2.06 28.23 -0.93
N TRP A 65 0.99 27.96 -1.71
CA TRP A 65 1.09 27.08 -2.90
C TRP A 65 0.35 27.64 -4.13
N GLN A 66 0.07 28.94 -4.16
CA GLN A 66 -0.41 29.59 -5.39
C GLN A 66 0.80 30.00 -6.24
N SER A 67 1.07 29.22 -7.28
CA SER A 67 2.00 29.61 -8.35
C SER A 67 1.41 30.80 -9.12
N LEU A 68 1.96 32.00 -8.89
CA LEU A 68 1.69 33.19 -9.70
C LEU A 68 2.38 33.06 -11.07
N SER A 69 1.78 32.31 -11.99
CA SER A 69 2.19 32.29 -13.39
C SER A 69 1.26 33.17 -14.23
N CYS A 70 1.28 34.47 -13.97
CA CYS A 70 0.72 35.50 -14.86
C CYS A 70 1.72 36.66 -14.94
N LEU A 71 2.74 36.52 -15.78
CA LEU A 71 3.44 37.69 -16.31
C LEU A 71 3.01 37.83 -17.77
N THR A 72 1.95 38.60 -17.96
CA THR A 72 1.60 39.15 -19.27
C THR A 72 2.63 40.19 -19.66
N ASP A 73 3.07 40.06 -20.91
CA ASP A 73 3.87 40.99 -21.68
C ASP A 73 3.29 42.42 -21.64
N SER A 74 4.16 43.42 -21.82
CA SER A 74 3.89 44.87 -22.02
C SER A 74 4.02 45.81 -20.81
N SER A 75 5.24 46.32 -20.57
CA SER A 75 5.48 47.76 -20.54
C SER A 75 6.98 48.06 -20.62
N ASP A 76 7.43 48.50 -21.80
CA ASP A 76 8.70 49.18 -22.00
C ASP A 76 8.76 50.47 -21.17
N GLN A 77 9.40 50.45 -19.99
CA GLN A 77 10.08 51.62 -19.43
C GLN A 77 10.96 51.28 -18.20
N SER A 78 12.27 51.29 -18.46
CA SER A 78 13.35 51.82 -17.62
C SER A 78 13.45 51.41 -16.14
N ALA A 79 14.26 50.38 -15.88
CA ALA A 79 15.37 50.43 -14.92
C ALA A 79 16.32 49.27 -15.23
N PRO A 80 17.66 49.45 -15.18
CA PRO A 80 18.58 48.33 -15.26
C PRO A 80 18.57 47.66 -13.88
N ILE A 81 17.52 46.90 -13.62
CA ILE A 81 17.53 45.95 -12.52
C ILE A 81 18.53 44.90 -12.97
N ASN A 82 19.72 44.93 -12.39
CA ASN A 82 20.73 43.90 -12.57
C ASN A 82 20.19 42.64 -11.87
N PHE A 83 19.17 42.03 -12.47
CA PHE A 83 18.78 40.67 -12.16
C PHE A 83 19.99 39.86 -12.55
N ASP A 84 20.71 39.38 -11.55
CA ASP A 84 21.78 38.43 -11.71
C ASP A 84 21.17 37.14 -12.28
N MET A 85 20.99 37.14 -13.60
CA MET A 85 20.47 36.08 -14.45
C MET A 85 21.45 34.90 -14.53
N SER A 86 22.52 34.91 -13.72
CA SER A 86 23.50 33.83 -13.65
C SER A 86 22.96 32.57 -12.96
N ASN A 87 21.93 32.69 -12.12
CA ASN A 87 21.39 31.58 -11.33
C ASN A 87 20.08 30.98 -11.88
N ARG A 88 19.67 31.36 -13.11
CA ARG A 88 18.51 30.75 -13.76
C ARG A 88 18.91 29.38 -14.31
N ALA A 89 18.33 28.33 -13.75
CA ALA A 89 18.47 26.97 -14.28
C ALA A 89 18.17 26.96 -15.78
N LYS A 90 19.18 26.64 -16.59
CA LYS A 90 19.06 26.54 -18.05
C LYS A 90 18.44 25.20 -18.40
N LEU A 91 17.11 25.16 -18.35
CA LEU A 91 16.36 23.96 -18.70
C LEU A 91 16.62 23.55 -20.16
N PRO A 92 16.88 22.25 -20.42
CA PRO A 92 17.04 21.75 -21.77
C PRO A 92 15.73 21.92 -22.56
N ARG A 93 15.84 22.32 -23.83
CA ARG A 93 14.70 22.35 -24.76
C ARG A 93 14.69 21.08 -25.60
N GLY A 94 13.60 20.33 -25.50
CA GLY A 94 13.41 19.06 -26.22
C GLY A 94 13.92 17.85 -25.45
N ILE A 95 13.28 16.71 -25.71
CA ILE A 95 13.50 15.45 -24.98
C ILE A 95 14.92 14.90 -25.14
N ASP A 96 15.50 15.05 -26.33
CA ASP A 96 16.84 14.54 -26.67
C ASP A 96 17.94 15.17 -25.81
N LYS A 97 17.70 16.38 -25.31
CA LYS A 97 18.67 17.12 -24.49
C LYS A 97 18.55 16.82 -23.00
N ILE A 98 17.55 16.07 -22.55
CA ILE A 98 17.32 15.80 -21.13
C ILE A 98 18.37 14.84 -20.58
N ARG A 99 18.61 13.69 -21.22
CA ARG A 99 19.66 12.73 -20.80
C ARG A 99 21.05 13.35 -20.70
N PRO A 100 21.59 14.03 -21.74
CA PRO A 100 22.92 14.63 -21.65
C PRO A 100 22.99 15.76 -20.62
N HIS A 101 21.87 16.43 -20.30
CA HIS A 101 21.83 17.42 -19.22
C HIS A 101 21.95 16.76 -17.85
N ILE A 102 21.26 15.62 -17.63
CA ILE A 102 21.32 14.90 -16.36
C ILE A 102 22.71 14.31 -16.08
N GLU A 103 23.39 13.81 -17.11
CA GLU A 103 24.72 13.21 -16.97
C GLU A 103 25.83 14.24 -16.73
N ASN A 104 25.72 15.42 -17.37
CA ASN A 104 26.84 16.38 -17.42
C ASN A 104 26.61 17.65 -16.59
N ILE A 105 25.38 17.96 -16.19
CA ILE A 105 25.03 19.23 -15.55
C ILE A 105 24.36 18.96 -14.20
N ASP A 106 23.09 18.61 -14.18
CA ASP A 106 22.32 18.40 -12.94
C ASP A 106 21.05 17.57 -13.16
N ASN A 107 20.44 17.11 -12.07
CA ASN A 107 19.20 16.35 -12.08
C ASN A 107 17.93 17.23 -12.04
N VAL A 108 18.05 18.55 -12.23
CA VAL A 108 16.90 19.47 -12.19
C VAL A 108 15.79 19.05 -13.15
N PRO A 109 16.05 18.54 -14.38
CA PRO A 109 14.97 18.09 -15.28
C PRO A 109 14.04 17.03 -14.70
N LEU A 110 14.49 16.24 -13.71
CA LEU A 110 13.65 15.24 -13.03
C LEU A 110 12.75 15.84 -11.93
N LEU A 111 13.03 17.08 -11.51
CA LEU A 111 12.33 17.78 -10.42
C LEU A 111 11.27 18.77 -10.95
N VAL A 112 11.23 19.00 -12.26
CA VAL A 112 10.29 19.92 -12.89
C VAL A 112 8.90 19.31 -12.94
N SER A 113 7.89 20.11 -12.60
CA SER A 113 6.50 19.67 -12.52
C SER A 113 5.70 19.81 -13.82
N LEU A 114 6.18 20.61 -14.79
CA LEU A 114 5.44 20.93 -16.00
C LEU A 114 6.28 20.79 -17.26
N PHE A 115 5.75 20.03 -18.21
CA PHE A 115 6.25 19.92 -19.58
C PHE A 115 5.15 20.40 -20.54
N THR A 116 5.50 21.28 -21.48
CA THR A 116 4.57 21.85 -22.47
C THR A 116 4.96 21.42 -23.88
N ASP A 117 4.05 21.60 -24.85
CA ASP A 117 4.26 21.27 -26.26
C ASP A 117 4.75 19.82 -26.49
N CYS A 118 4.20 18.89 -25.70
CA CYS A 118 4.55 17.48 -25.74
C CYS A 118 3.70 16.72 -26.76
N THR A 119 4.35 15.84 -27.54
CA THR A 119 3.69 14.79 -28.33
C THR A 119 3.64 13.49 -27.54
N ALA A 120 2.73 12.57 -27.90
CA ALA A 120 2.63 11.27 -27.23
C ALA A 120 3.96 10.48 -27.24
N ALA A 121 4.73 10.56 -28.32
CA ALA A 121 6.06 9.95 -28.42
C ALA A 121 7.06 10.57 -27.43
N THR A 122 7.14 11.91 -27.36
CA THR A 122 8.04 12.60 -26.43
C THR A 122 7.66 12.37 -24.97
N THR A 123 6.36 12.29 -24.66
CA THR A 123 5.89 11.96 -23.30
C THR A 123 6.30 10.55 -22.92
N LYS A 124 6.16 9.58 -23.83
CA LYS A 124 6.60 8.20 -23.61
C LYS A 124 8.11 8.10 -23.36
N GLU A 125 8.92 8.85 -24.11
CA GLU A 125 10.37 8.92 -23.88
C GLU A 125 10.71 9.57 -22.54
N MET A 126 9.97 10.61 -22.12
CA MET A 126 10.19 11.21 -20.80
C MET A 126 9.86 10.24 -19.65
N VAL A 127 8.78 9.48 -19.78
CA VAL A 127 8.45 8.38 -18.84
C VAL A 127 9.59 7.38 -18.79
N HIS A 128 10.18 7.02 -19.94
CA HIS A 128 11.32 6.12 -19.97
C HIS A 128 12.56 6.70 -19.27
N ILE A 129 12.88 7.98 -19.50
CA ILE A 129 14.02 8.65 -18.84
C ILE A 129 13.84 8.63 -17.32
N MET A 130 12.67 9.04 -16.82
CA MET A 130 12.39 9.06 -15.39
C MET A 130 12.52 7.65 -14.76
N GLN A 131 12.08 6.60 -15.46
CA GLN A 131 12.26 5.20 -15.03
C GLN A 131 13.73 4.79 -14.95
N ASP A 132 14.56 5.21 -15.91
CA ASP A 132 15.99 4.87 -15.94
C ASP A 132 16.75 5.46 -14.74
N TYR A 133 16.29 6.61 -14.22
CA TYR A 133 16.83 7.23 -13.00
C TYR A 133 16.15 6.75 -11.71
N GLY A 134 15.38 5.66 -11.78
CA GLY A 134 14.84 4.96 -10.61
C GLY A 134 13.56 5.57 -10.01
N GLU A 135 12.92 6.50 -10.70
CA GLU A 135 11.61 7.01 -10.31
C GLU A 135 10.49 6.01 -10.68
N VAL A 136 9.48 5.90 -9.82
CA VAL A 136 8.29 5.08 -10.09
C VAL A 136 7.18 5.98 -10.61
N ILE A 137 6.70 5.71 -11.82
CA ILE A 137 5.85 6.66 -12.56
C ILE A 137 4.41 6.14 -12.66
N CYS A 138 3.49 6.95 -12.15
CA CYS A 138 2.06 6.77 -12.36
C CYS A 138 1.57 7.76 -13.44
N VAL A 139 1.02 7.25 -14.55
CA VAL A 139 0.48 8.07 -15.64
C VAL A 139 -1.04 8.17 -15.53
N PHE A 140 -1.53 9.41 -15.57
CA PHE A 140 -2.95 9.72 -15.71
C PHE A 140 -3.22 10.20 -17.13
N GLY A 141 -4.18 9.60 -17.81
CA GLY A 141 -4.49 10.00 -19.18
C GLY A 141 -5.93 9.73 -19.57
N SER A 142 -6.37 10.46 -20.59
CA SER A 142 -7.69 10.27 -21.19
C SER A 142 -7.77 8.90 -21.86
N SER A 143 -8.82 8.15 -21.51
CA SER A 143 -9.20 6.88 -22.13
C SER A 143 -9.80 7.06 -23.54
N ALA A 144 -10.19 8.27 -23.92
CA ALA A 144 -10.73 8.53 -25.25
C ALA A 144 -9.63 8.69 -26.32
N ASN A 145 -8.40 9.00 -25.93
CA ASN A 145 -7.28 9.16 -26.85
C ASN A 145 -6.49 7.85 -26.98
N PHE A 146 -6.43 7.29 -28.19
CA PHE A 146 -5.72 6.04 -28.46
C PHE A 146 -4.20 6.20 -28.40
N GLU A 147 -3.66 7.40 -28.67
CA GLU A 147 -2.22 7.66 -28.64
C GLU A 147 -1.63 7.46 -27.23
N ASN A 148 -2.46 7.63 -26.19
CA ASN A 148 -2.07 7.40 -24.80
C ASN A 148 -1.80 5.92 -24.49
N GLY A 149 -2.30 4.98 -25.31
CA GLY A 149 -2.14 3.55 -25.07
C GLY A 149 -0.66 3.12 -24.95
N GLY A 150 0.21 3.72 -25.78
CA GLY A 150 1.65 3.47 -25.73
C GLY A 150 2.34 4.03 -24.49
N ILE A 151 1.78 5.09 -23.89
CA ILE A 151 2.27 5.70 -22.65
C ILE A 151 1.81 4.86 -21.46
N PHE A 152 0.54 4.41 -21.46
CA PHE A 152 -0.02 3.56 -20.41
C PHE A 152 0.70 2.22 -20.27
N MET A 153 1.10 1.59 -21.39
CA MET A 153 1.89 0.36 -21.35
C MET A 153 3.33 0.56 -20.87
N LYS A 154 3.87 1.79 -20.97
CA LYS A 154 5.25 2.09 -20.57
C LYS A 154 5.35 2.47 -19.10
N ALA A 155 4.32 3.11 -18.54
CA ALA A 155 4.29 3.54 -17.14
C ALA A 155 4.28 2.34 -16.17
N ASP A 156 4.68 2.58 -14.92
CA ASP A 156 4.69 1.54 -13.87
C ASP A 156 3.30 1.30 -13.30
N ALA A 157 2.53 2.38 -13.22
CA ALA A 157 1.10 2.35 -12.97
C ALA A 157 0.43 3.31 -13.96
N SER A 158 -0.72 2.93 -14.49
CA SER A 158 -1.46 3.76 -15.43
C SER A 158 -2.94 3.78 -15.09
N ILE A 159 -3.51 4.98 -15.16
CA ILE A 159 -4.88 5.26 -14.78
C ILE A 159 -5.56 5.95 -15.95
N ALA A 160 -6.56 5.26 -16.50
CA ALA A 160 -7.39 5.73 -17.60
C ALA A 160 -8.59 6.49 -17.04
N VAL A 161 -8.71 7.78 -17.37
CA VAL A 161 -9.82 8.64 -16.95
C VAL A 161 -10.77 8.85 -18.12
N GLU A 162 -12.07 8.70 -17.88
CA GLU A 162 -13.08 9.09 -18.86
C GLU A 162 -13.20 10.63 -18.91
N PRO A 163 -12.86 11.27 -20.05
CA PRO A 163 -12.93 12.72 -20.16
C PRO A 163 -14.38 13.18 -20.27
N LEU A 164 -14.60 14.48 -20.00
CA LEU A 164 -15.84 15.10 -20.43
C LEU A 164 -15.82 15.22 -21.97
N TYR A 165 -16.78 14.58 -22.63
CA TYR A 165 -16.99 14.78 -24.06
C TYR A 165 -17.36 16.25 -24.33
N PRO A 166 -16.87 16.85 -25.44
CA PRO A 166 -17.11 18.25 -25.74
C PRO A 166 -18.61 18.55 -25.71
N GLN A 167 -19.00 19.40 -24.77
CA GLN A 167 -20.35 19.94 -24.73
C GLN A 167 -20.31 21.30 -25.41
N VAL A 168 -20.91 21.38 -26.59
CA VAL A 168 -21.26 22.68 -27.18
C VAL A 168 -22.30 23.30 -26.24
N CYS A 169 -22.36 24.64 -26.12
CA CYS A 169 -23.34 25.37 -25.31
C CYS A 169 -24.79 25.09 -25.78
N GLN A 170 -25.27 23.88 -25.53
CA GLN A 170 -26.53 23.33 -25.99
C GLN A 170 -27.21 22.66 -24.80
N LYS A 171 -28.52 22.86 -24.69
CA LYS A 171 -29.34 22.29 -23.60
C LYS A 171 -29.57 20.77 -23.73
N VAL A 172 -29.02 20.14 -24.77
CA VAL A 172 -29.21 18.72 -25.08
C VAL A 172 -27.91 18.00 -24.73
N LYS A 173 -28.01 16.90 -23.98
CA LYS A 173 -26.84 16.06 -23.68
C LYS A 173 -26.23 15.54 -24.99
N THR A 174 -24.93 15.82 -25.20
CA THR A 174 -24.18 15.37 -26.40
C THR A 174 -24.12 13.85 -26.50
N PHE A 175 -24.21 13.16 -25.36
CA PHE A 175 -24.16 11.71 -25.27
C PHE A 175 -25.49 11.18 -24.71
N LYS A 176 -26.14 10.29 -25.47
CA LYS A 176 -27.25 9.48 -24.98
C LYS A 176 -26.71 8.07 -24.69
N PRO A 177 -26.84 7.57 -23.45
CA PRO A 177 -26.48 6.18 -23.18
C PRO A 177 -27.35 5.26 -24.03
N VAL A 178 -26.72 4.29 -24.67
CA VAL A 178 -27.40 3.33 -25.54
C VAL A 178 -28.23 2.39 -24.64
N THR A 179 -29.50 2.19 -24.97
CA THR A 179 -30.43 1.34 -24.20
C THR A 179 -30.24 -0.15 -24.47
N GLU A 180 -29.70 -0.52 -25.62
CA GLU A 180 -29.43 -1.91 -26.01
C GLU A 180 -28.03 -2.06 -26.62
N GLY A 181 -27.21 -2.93 -26.03
CA GLY A 181 -25.85 -3.23 -26.49
C GLY A 181 -24.75 -2.34 -25.91
N ILE A 182 -23.50 -2.64 -26.29
CA ILE A 182 -22.32 -1.89 -25.85
C ILE A 182 -22.19 -0.64 -26.74
N SER A 183 -22.20 0.55 -26.13
CA SER A 183 -21.96 1.78 -26.89
C SER A 183 -20.56 1.77 -27.50
N PRO A 184 -20.37 2.23 -28.75
CA PRO A 184 -19.05 2.28 -29.38
C PRO A 184 -18.01 3.07 -28.58
N VAL A 185 -18.49 4.09 -27.85
CA VAL A 185 -17.69 4.93 -26.95
C VAL A 185 -17.22 4.14 -25.74
N GLU A 186 -18.11 3.37 -25.11
CA GLU A 186 -17.76 2.49 -23.98
C GLU A 186 -16.81 1.37 -24.42
N LEU A 187 -16.99 0.83 -25.64
CA LEU A 187 -16.07 -0.15 -26.21
C LEU A 187 -14.67 0.45 -26.41
N SER A 188 -14.61 1.62 -27.06
CA SER A 188 -13.35 2.36 -27.28
C SER A 188 -12.64 2.65 -25.96
N ARG A 189 -13.39 3.11 -24.95
CA ARG A 189 -12.89 3.37 -23.60
C ARG A 189 -12.28 2.12 -22.96
N LYS A 190 -12.97 0.97 -23.01
CA LYS A 190 -12.47 -0.30 -22.47
C LYS A 190 -11.22 -0.79 -23.22
N LEU A 191 -11.18 -0.65 -24.54
CA LEU A 191 -10.03 -1.05 -25.35
C LEU A 191 -8.80 -0.19 -25.06
N ASN A 192 -8.97 1.13 -24.97
CA ASN A 192 -7.87 2.06 -24.70
C ASN A 192 -7.37 1.99 -23.24
N SER A 193 -8.18 1.49 -22.32
CA SER A 193 -7.83 1.33 -20.90
C SER A 193 -7.32 -0.07 -20.54
N ILE A 194 -7.18 -0.99 -21.51
CA ILE A 194 -6.78 -2.38 -21.24
C ILE A 194 -5.39 -2.49 -20.61
N SER A 195 -4.50 -1.55 -20.91
CA SER A 195 -3.16 -1.46 -20.35
C SER A 195 -3.11 -0.74 -19.00
N CYS A 196 -4.22 -0.15 -18.56
CA CYS A 196 -4.30 0.59 -17.31
C CYS A 196 -4.60 -0.32 -16.12
N SER A 197 -3.95 -0.06 -14.99
CA SER A 197 -4.25 -0.75 -13.71
C SER A 197 -5.62 -0.37 -13.18
N LEU A 198 -6.08 0.85 -13.47
CA LEU A 198 -7.36 1.38 -13.01
C LEU A 198 -8.03 2.21 -14.12
N SER A 199 -9.34 2.05 -14.29
CA SER A 199 -10.14 2.88 -15.18
C SER A 199 -11.26 3.55 -14.38
N ILE A 200 -11.28 4.88 -14.43
CA ILE A 200 -12.11 5.73 -13.57
C ILE A 200 -13.08 6.53 -14.43
N LYS A 201 -14.32 6.61 -13.97
CA LYS A 201 -15.32 7.53 -14.51
C LYS A 201 -15.33 8.82 -13.69
N ARG A 202 -15.71 9.92 -14.31
CA ARG A 202 -15.82 11.22 -13.63
C ARG A 202 -16.75 11.18 -12.40
N GLU A 203 -17.77 10.33 -12.45
CA GLU A 203 -18.79 10.19 -11.40
C GLU A 203 -18.25 9.46 -10.16
N ASP A 204 -17.08 8.83 -10.25
CA ASP A 204 -16.51 8.06 -9.15
C ASP A 204 -15.80 9.00 -8.15
N PRO A 205 -16.21 9.03 -6.87
CA PRO A 205 -15.65 9.91 -5.85
C PRO A 205 -14.33 9.36 -5.27
N ILE A 206 -13.34 9.04 -6.12
CA ILE A 206 -12.08 8.44 -5.67
C ILE A 206 -11.08 9.54 -5.28
N LEU A 207 -10.69 9.55 -4.00
CA LEU A 207 -9.59 10.38 -3.51
C LEU A 207 -8.26 9.66 -3.76
N PHE A 208 -7.50 10.09 -4.78
CA PHE A 208 -6.20 9.50 -5.10
C PHE A 208 -5.21 9.42 -3.94
N PRO A 209 -5.09 10.44 -3.06
CA PRO A 209 -4.20 10.33 -1.90
C PRO A 209 -4.60 9.20 -0.95
N TYR A 210 -5.89 8.90 -0.82
CA TYR A 210 -6.39 7.80 0.00
C TYR A 210 -6.04 6.45 -0.61
N LEU A 211 -6.21 6.29 -1.93
CA LEU A 211 -5.80 5.07 -2.65
C LEU A 211 -4.29 4.82 -2.52
N ILE A 212 -3.46 5.86 -2.65
CA ILE A 212 -2.01 5.77 -2.49
C ILE A 212 -1.66 5.41 -1.04
N MET A 213 -2.30 6.06 -0.07
CA MET A 213 -2.10 5.77 1.35
C MET A 213 -2.39 4.31 1.68
N ASP A 214 -3.53 3.79 1.22
CA ASP A 214 -3.94 2.42 1.45
C ASP A 214 -3.00 1.41 0.76
N ALA A 215 -2.62 1.66 -0.50
CA ALA A 215 -1.66 0.82 -1.22
C ALA A 215 -0.29 0.77 -0.54
N ARG A 216 0.20 1.90 -0.03
CA ARG A 216 1.48 1.97 0.70
C ARG A 216 1.42 1.22 2.02
N HIS A 217 0.33 1.39 2.76
CA HIS A 217 0.10 0.67 4.01
C HIS A 217 0.00 -0.84 3.77
N PHE A 218 -0.77 -1.25 2.76
CA PHE A 218 -0.88 -2.64 2.34
C PHE A 218 0.48 -3.24 1.98
N MET A 219 1.30 -2.53 1.19
CA MET A 219 2.64 -3.00 0.82
C MET A 219 3.55 -3.18 2.05
N TYR A 220 3.46 -2.27 3.02
CA TYR A 220 4.20 -2.38 4.28
C TYR A 220 3.77 -3.63 5.07
N CYS A 221 2.47 -3.84 5.24
CA CYS A 221 1.92 -5.03 5.88
C CYS A 221 2.29 -6.32 5.15
N PHE A 222 2.28 -6.31 3.81
CA PHE A 222 2.68 -7.44 2.97
C PHE A 222 4.14 -7.83 3.20
N TRP A 223 5.06 -6.86 3.20
CA TRP A 223 6.47 -7.15 3.48
C TRP A 223 6.69 -7.66 4.91
N ASN A 224 5.92 -7.17 5.89
CA ASN A 224 5.97 -7.72 7.26
C ASN A 224 5.47 -9.17 7.32
N CYS A 225 4.40 -9.49 6.58
CA CYS A 225 3.91 -10.86 6.41
C CYS A 225 4.97 -11.77 5.78
N VAL A 226 5.57 -11.37 4.67
CA VAL A 226 6.64 -12.13 3.99
C VAL A 226 7.84 -12.34 4.91
N GLN A 227 8.24 -11.31 5.67
CA GLN A 227 9.35 -11.40 6.60
C GLN A 227 9.07 -12.39 7.73
N LEU A 228 7.88 -12.35 8.36
CA LEU A 228 7.51 -13.31 9.40
C LEU A 228 7.49 -14.73 8.85
N TRP A 229 6.86 -14.93 7.68
CA TRP A 229 6.79 -16.24 7.01
C TRP A 229 8.18 -16.84 6.78
N LEU A 230 9.09 -16.04 6.19
CA LEU A 230 10.46 -16.46 5.92
C LEU A 230 11.23 -16.79 7.21
N CYS A 231 11.13 -15.94 8.24
CA CYS A 231 11.82 -16.14 9.51
C CYS A 231 11.32 -17.39 10.26
N CYS A 232 10.01 -17.66 10.27
CA CYS A 232 9.46 -18.87 10.88
C CYS A 232 9.94 -20.14 10.17
N CYS A 233 9.92 -20.16 8.82
CA CYS A 233 10.43 -21.27 8.02
C CYS A 233 11.94 -21.49 8.25
N ALA A 234 12.73 -20.41 8.29
CA ALA A 234 14.17 -20.48 8.59
C ALA A 234 14.43 -21.03 10.00
N THR A 235 13.67 -20.59 11.01
CA THR A 235 13.80 -21.05 12.40
C THR A 235 13.52 -22.54 12.52
N THR A 236 12.44 -23.04 11.91
CA THR A 236 12.13 -24.48 11.86
C THR A 236 13.25 -25.28 11.21
N THR A 237 13.84 -24.76 10.14
CA THR A 237 14.96 -25.40 9.43
C THR A 237 16.22 -25.44 10.31
N CYS A 238 16.58 -24.32 10.94
CA CYS A 238 17.71 -24.23 11.85
C CYS A 238 17.58 -25.17 13.05
N LEU A 239 16.37 -25.35 13.59
CA LEU A 239 16.09 -26.30 14.67
C LEU A 239 16.41 -27.74 14.26
N GLN A 240 15.99 -28.16 13.07
CA GLN A 240 16.25 -29.51 12.57
C GLN A 240 17.72 -29.72 12.22
N ILE A 241 18.38 -28.71 11.67
CA ILE A 241 19.83 -28.74 11.43
C ILE A 241 20.58 -28.85 12.76
N ALA A 242 20.20 -28.08 13.78
CA ALA A 242 20.81 -28.16 15.10
C ALA A 242 20.59 -29.54 15.74
N ALA A 243 19.40 -30.13 15.62
CA ALA A 243 19.12 -31.49 16.06
C ALA A 243 20.07 -32.50 15.41
N ALA A 244 20.27 -32.40 14.09
CA ALA A 244 21.18 -33.26 13.35
C ALA A 244 22.65 -33.05 13.76
N LEU A 245 23.07 -31.81 14.00
CA LEU A 245 24.44 -31.48 14.44
C LEU A 245 24.77 -32.05 15.82
N PHE A 246 23.79 -32.04 16.74
CA PHE A 246 23.94 -32.63 18.07
C PHE A 246 23.61 -34.14 18.10
N MET A 247 23.33 -34.75 16.94
CA MET A 247 22.95 -36.17 16.80
C MET A 247 21.72 -36.56 17.64
N LEU A 248 20.78 -35.64 17.78
CA LEU A 248 19.50 -35.89 18.43
C LEU A 248 18.51 -36.60 17.49
N PRO A 249 17.53 -37.33 18.05
CA PRO A 249 16.31 -37.66 17.30
C PRO A 249 15.69 -36.39 16.70
N PRO A 250 15.03 -36.49 15.53
CA PRO A 250 14.41 -35.33 14.89
C PRO A 250 13.43 -34.65 15.85
N ILE A 251 13.56 -33.34 16.05
CA ILE A 251 12.73 -32.57 17.00
C ILE A 251 11.29 -32.47 16.51
N LEU A 252 11.10 -32.40 15.19
CA LEU A 252 9.78 -32.38 14.56
C LEU A 252 9.67 -33.54 13.58
N THR A 253 8.53 -34.21 13.60
CA THR A 253 8.18 -35.22 12.58
C THR A 253 7.89 -34.53 11.24
N PRO A 254 8.03 -35.24 10.10
CA PRO A 254 7.67 -34.68 8.80
C PRO A 254 6.23 -34.17 8.72
N GLY A 255 5.29 -34.86 9.38
CA GLY A 255 3.89 -34.43 9.46
C GLY A 255 3.72 -33.11 10.23
N GLN A 256 4.40 -32.96 11.37
CA GLN A 256 4.39 -31.72 12.15
C GLN A 256 5.04 -30.56 11.39
N VAL A 257 6.13 -30.81 10.65
CA VAL A 257 6.76 -29.79 9.79
C VAL A 257 5.80 -29.33 8.69
N LEU A 258 5.13 -30.26 8.02
CA LEU A 258 4.18 -29.94 6.95
C LEU A 258 2.99 -29.16 7.51
N TRP A 259 2.45 -29.58 8.65
CA TRP A 259 1.37 -28.85 9.34
C TRP A 259 1.80 -27.43 9.74
N LEU A 260 3.00 -27.26 10.31
CA LEU A 260 3.52 -25.94 10.67
C LEU A 260 3.75 -25.05 9.44
N CYS A 261 4.46 -25.55 8.42
CA CYS A 261 4.86 -24.75 7.26
C CYS A 261 3.72 -24.47 6.28
N CYS A 262 2.75 -25.38 6.14
CA CYS A 262 1.66 -25.23 5.17
C CYS A 262 0.38 -24.65 5.77
N VAL A 263 0.14 -24.80 7.08
CA VAL A 263 -1.09 -24.32 7.73
C VAL A 263 -0.79 -23.21 8.72
N ILE A 264 -0.01 -23.48 9.76
CA ILE A 264 0.16 -22.53 10.88
C ILE A 264 0.91 -21.26 10.45
N ILE A 265 2.12 -21.39 9.89
CA ILE A 265 2.96 -20.24 9.53
C ILE A 265 2.29 -19.34 8.48
N PRO A 266 1.68 -19.87 7.40
CA PRO A 266 0.97 -19.04 6.41
C PRO A 266 -0.25 -18.33 7.00
N VAL A 267 -1.09 -19.02 7.78
CA VAL A 267 -2.28 -18.39 8.40
C VAL A 267 -1.86 -17.28 9.36
N LEU A 268 -0.83 -17.52 10.19
CA LEU A 268 -0.32 -16.52 11.11
C LEU A 268 0.27 -15.30 10.37
N SER A 269 0.97 -15.53 9.26
CA SER A 269 1.60 -14.45 8.48
C SER A 269 0.55 -13.59 7.76
N VAL A 270 -0.43 -14.22 7.10
CA VAL A 270 -1.52 -13.50 6.39
C VAL A 270 -2.38 -12.68 7.35
N SER A 271 -2.52 -13.14 8.59
CA SER A 271 -3.27 -12.40 9.63
C SER A 271 -2.74 -10.98 9.90
N LEU A 272 -1.47 -10.71 9.59
CA LEU A 272 -0.84 -9.40 9.76
C LEU A 272 -1.30 -8.35 8.74
N ILE A 273 -1.92 -8.78 7.63
CA ILE A 273 -2.39 -7.86 6.58
C ILE A 273 -3.60 -7.03 7.06
N GLY A 274 -4.41 -7.57 7.98
CA GLY A 274 -5.62 -6.94 8.51
C GLY A 274 -5.41 -5.76 9.47
N ASN A 275 -4.21 -5.16 9.49
CA ASN A 275 -3.96 -3.99 10.31
C ASN A 275 -4.75 -2.77 9.81
N PRO A 276 -5.24 -1.91 10.71
CA PRO A 276 -5.89 -0.67 10.32
C PRO A 276 -4.89 0.29 9.66
N THR A 277 -5.34 1.00 8.62
CA THR A 277 -4.52 1.93 7.84
C THR A 277 -4.03 3.10 8.69
N ASP A 278 -2.71 3.26 8.80
CA ASP A 278 -2.06 4.37 9.49
C ASP A 278 -1.87 5.59 8.56
N PRO A 279 -2.43 6.77 8.88
CA PRO A 279 -2.26 7.98 8.08
C PRO A 279 -0.83 8.53 8.06
N ASP A 280 0.01 8.18 9.04
CA ASP A 280 1.40 8.66 9.11
C ASP A 280 2.31 8.02 8.04
N VAL A 281 1.83 6.98 7.34
CA VAL A 281 2.54 6.37 6.20
C VAL A 281 2.86 7.41 5.12
N MET A 282 1.99 8.40 4.91
CA MET A 282 2.18 9.43 3.87
C MET A 282 3.31 10.43 4.16
N LYS A 283 3.72 10.58 5.43
CA LYS A 283 4.86 11.45 5.80
C LYS A 283 6.21 10.88 5.37
N ARG A 284 6.25 9.57 5.07
CA ARG A 284 7.48 8.88 4.69
C ARG A 284 7.74 9.06 3.21
N PRO A 285 9.00 9.30 2.80
CA PRO A 285 9.32 9.38 1.38
C PRO A 285 9.01 8.04 0.69
N PRO A 286 8.60 8.08 -0.59
CA PRO A 286 8.49 6.86 -1.39
C PRO A 286 9.88 6.27 -1.59
N ASN A 287 9.94 4.93 -1.62
CA ASN A 287 11.18 4.25 -1.98
C ASN A 287 11.39 4.43 -3.49
N LYS A 288 12.60 4.85 -3.88
CA LYS A 288 13.01 4.77 -5.28
C LYS A 288 13.07 3.30 -5.71
N ARG A 289 12.99 3.03 -7.00
CA ARG A 289 13.23 1.69 -7.52
C ARG A 289 14.70 1.32 -7.26
N HIS A 290 14.95 0.62 -6.15
CA HIS A 290 16.27 0.10 -5.83
C HIS A 290 16.58 -1.07 -6.78
N THR A 291 17.44 -0.83 -7.76
CA THR A 291 18.01 -1.87 -8.63
C THR A 291 19.14 -2.64 -7.95
N VAL A 292 19.68 -2.11 -6.84
CA VAL A 292 20.82 -2.67 -6.12
C VAL A 292 20.38 -3.10 -4.73
N PHE A 293 20.54 -4.39 -4.45
CA PHE A 293 20.28 -4.99 -3.14
C PHE A 293 21.36 -4.52 -2.16
N ASN A 294 20.99 -3.65 -1.22
CA ASN A 294 21.94 -3.22 -0.19
C ASN A 294 22.09 -4.32 0.87
N SER A 295 23.17 -5.09 0.75
CA SER A 295 23.47 -6.22 1.64
C SER A 295 23.61 -5.79 3.10
N GLU A 296 24.07 -4.57 3.38
CA GLU A 296 24.22 -4.07 4.75
C GLU A 296 22.87 -3.89 5.45
N VAL A 297 21.89 -3.34 4.74
CA VAL A 297 20.52 -3.16 5.27
C VAL A 297 19.87 -4.52 5.52
N VAL A 298 20.13 -5.49 4.65
CA VAL A 298 19.59 -6.85 4.77
C VAL A 298 20.24 -7.60 5.92
N VAL A 299 21.55 -7.50 6.09
CA VAL A 299 22.28 -8.08 7.24
C VAL A 299 21.84 -7.43 8.54
N PHE A 300 21.70 -6.10 8.58
CA PHE A 300 21.21 -5.38 9.76
C PHE A 300 19.78 -5.82 10.13
N THR A 301 18.91 -5.94 9.12
CA THR A 301 17.54 -6.44 9.30
C THR A 301 17.57 -7.89 9.81
N MET A 302 18.31 -8.79 9.14
CA MET A 302 18.43 -10.19 9.57
C MET A 302 18.98 -10.31 11.00
N TRP A 303 19.97 -9.51 11.37
CA TRP A 303 20.56 -9.53 12.71
C TRP A 303 19.54 -9.07 13.77
N CYS A 304 18.94 -7.89 13.58
CA CYS A 304 18.01 -7.31 14.55
C CYS A 304 16.75 -8.18 14.74
N TYR A 305 16.20 -8.70 13.64
CA TYR A 305 14.96 -9.50 13.69
C TYR A 305 15.22 -10.98 13.93
N GLY A 306 16.31 -11.54 13.40
CA GLY A 306 16.71 -12.93 13.62
C GLY A 306 17.08 -13.21 15.08
N THR A 307 17.61 -12.22 15.80
CA THR A 307 17.88 -12.33 17.24
C THR A 307 16.61 -12.67 18.04
N LYS A 308 15.41 -12.29 17.59
CA LYS A 308 14.15 -12.65 18.28
C LYS A 308 13.84 -14.15 18.20
N PHE A 309 14.34 -14.84 17.19
CA PHE A 309 14.12 -16.27 16.97
C PHE A 309 15.25 -17.16 17.54
N LEU A 310 16.37 -16.57 17.95
CA LEU A 310 17.47 -17.31 18.56
C LEU A 310 17.08 -17.94 19.92
N PRO A 311 16.39 -17.22 20.84
CA PRO A 311 15.96 -17.77 22.11
C PRO A 311 15.09 -19.02 21.99
N VAL A 312 14.20 -19.09 20.98
CA VAL A 312 13.35 -20.28 20.79
C VAL A 312 14.16 -21.49 20.36
N ILE A 313 15.17 -21.32 19.48
CA ILE A 313 16.05 -22.42 19.09
C ILE A 313 16.75 -22.99 20.32
N PHE A 314 17.32 -22.12 21.16
CA PHE A 314 18.00 -22.54 22.38
C PHE A 314 17.05 -23.21 23.38
N PHE A 315 15.89 -22.61 23.63
CA PHE A 315 14.93 -23.11 24.61
C PHE A 315 14.31 -24.45 24.20
N VAL A 316 13.98 -24.64 22.92
CA VAL A 316 13.46 -25.91 22.40
C VAL A 316 14.53 -27.00 22.46
N LEU A 317 15.78 -26.70 22.11
CA LEU A 317 16.86 -27.68 22.24
C LEU A 317 17.10 -28.10 23.69
N LEU A 318 17.11 -27.14 24.63
CA LEU A 318 17.29 -27.41 26.06
C LEU A 318 16.14 -28.24 26.64
N THR A 319 14.90 -27.88 26.32
CA THR A 319 13.72 -28.61 26.82
C THR A 319 13.61 -30.00 26.19
N PHE A 320 13.92 -30.16 24.91
CA PHE A 320 13.90 -31.45 24.22
C PHE A 320 15.02 -32.39 24.70
N THR A 321 16.25 -31.88 24.85
CA THR A 321 17.36 -32.65 25.46
C THR A 321 17.06 -33.03 26.91
N GLY A 322 16.52 -32.10 27.71
CA GLY A 322 16.17 -32.35 29.11
C GLY A 322 15.06 -33.38 29.28
N THR A 323 14.02 -33.35 28.44
CA THR A 323 12.95 -34.37 28.44
C THR A 323 13.49 -35.75 28.07
N LEU A 324 14.34 -35.84 27.04
CA LEU A 324 15.02 -37.09 26.67
C LEU A 324 15.93 -37.59 27.80
N ALA A 325 16.68 -36.71 28.47
CA ALA A 325 17.51 -37.08 29.62
C ALA A 325 16.68 -37.67 30.77
N SER A 326 15.54 -37.05 31.10
CA SER A 326 14.63 -37.55 32.15
C SER A 326 14.04 -38.91 31.79
N TYR A 327 13.57 -39.09 30.56
CA TYR A 327 13.06 -40.39 30.13
C TYR A 327 14.16 -41.46 30.10
N CYS A 328 15.40 -41.07 29.75
CA CYS A 328 16.54 -41.96 29.81
C CYS A 328 16.77 -42.46 31.24
N THR A 329 16.80 -41.56 32.24
CA THR A 329 17.00 -41.95 33.65
C THR A 329 15.90 -42.87 34.16
N ASP A 330 14.64 -42.62 33.78
CA ASP A 330 13.51 -43.46 34.19
C ASP A 330 13.58 -44.88 33.60
N ILE A 331 13.94 -44.99 32.31
CA ILE A 331 14.09 -46.28 31.63
C ILE A 331 15.29 -47.04 32.21
N CYS A 332 16.40 -46.35 32.46
CA CYS A 332 17.60 -46.98 33.01
C CYS A 332 17.48 -47.38 34.47
N TYR A 333 16.65 -46.71 35.27
CA TYR A 333 16.29 -47.17 36.61
C TYR A 333 15.66 -48.57 36.59
N MET A 334 14.86 -48.88 35.57
CA MET A 334 14.20 -50.18 35.43
C MET A 334 15.10 -51.26 34.81
N ARG A 335 16.07 -50.88 33.95
CA ARG A 335 16.96 -51.81 33.23
C ARG A 335 18.38 -51.92 33.80
N ASN A 336 18.71 -51.22 34.90
CA ASN A 336 20.07 -51.14 35.48
C ASN A 336 21.13 -50.71 34.44
N CYS A 337 20.86 -49.63 33.69
CA CYS A 337 21.82 -49.04 32.75
C CYS A 337 22.30 -47.64 33.16
N GLU A 338 23.40 -47.16 32.57
CA GLU A 338 23.87 -45.79 32.74
C GLU A 338 23.54 -44.94 31.50
N CYS A 339 22.85 -43.82 31.70
CA CYS A 339 22.55 -42.85 30.65
C CYS A 339 23.71 -41.88 30.45
N MET A 340 24.20 -41.76 29.21
CA MET A 340 25.17 -40.71 28.86
C MET A 340 24.42 -39.47 28.38
N LEU A 341 24.14 -38.55 29.31
CA LEU A 341 23.47 -37.26 29.10
C LEU A 341 22.02 -37.38 28.56
N PHE A 342 21.86 -37.69 27.27
CA PHE A 342 20.57 -37.92 26.59
C PHE A 342 20.60 -39.13 25.64
N TYR A 343 21.73 -39.85 25.56
CA TYR A 343 21.86 -41.06 24.78
C TYR A 343 21.46 -42.27 25.62
N LEU A 344 20.47 -43.01 25.10
CA LEU A 344 20.11 -44.31 25.66
C LEU A 344 21.19 -45.33 25.25
N PRO A 345 21.81 -46.06 26.21
CA PRO A 345 22.89 -46.98 25.90
C PRO A 345 22.39 -48.10 24.98
N ILE A 346 23.21 -48.43 23.99
CA ILE A 346 22.95 -49.53 23.07
C ILE A 346 23.44 -50.81 23.75
N GLU A 347 22.50 -51.63 24.24
CA GLU A 347 22.82 -52.90 24.89
C GLU A 347 23.41 -53.87 23.85
N GLY A 348 24.67 -54.24 24.01
CA GLY A 348 25.40 -55.07 23.06
C GLY A 348 25.85 -56.39 23.68
N GLN A 349 25.04 -57.44 23.53
CA GLN A 349 25.53 -58.82 23.37
C GLN A 349 24.38 -59.76 22.93
N ASN A 350 24.46 -60.24 21.68
CA ASN A 350 23.71 -61.38 21.12
C ASN A 350 22.22 -61.23 20.74
N SER A 351 21.76 -60.07 20.28
CA SER A 351 20.48 -59.96 19.54
C SER A 351 20.61 -58.99 18.37
N THR A 352 20.15 -59.40 17.19
CA THR A 352 20.06 -58.53 16.02
C THR A 352 19.03 -57.43 16.26
N VAL A 353 19.49 -56.17 16.20
CA VAL A 353 18.78 -54.88 16.07
C VAL A 353 18.85 -53.94 17.30
N VAL A 354 19.72 -52.93 17.13
CA VAL A 354 19.61 -51.47 17.41
C VAL A 354 18.97 -51.04 18.74
N GLY A 355 19.80 -50.89 19.77
CA GLY A 355 19.50 -50.00 20.89
C GLY A 355 19.49 -48.52 20.48
N GLY A 356 18.77 -47.71 21.26
CA GLY A 356 18.56 -46.28 21.03
C GLY A 356 17.08 -45.88 21.18
N TRP A 357 16.76 -44.64 20.82
CA TRP A 357 15.40 -44.10 20.88
C TRP A 357 14.39 -44.75 19.89
N SER A 358 14.84 -45.70 19.05
CA SER A 358 14.03 -46.41 18.06
C SER A 358 13.01 -47.38 18.67
N GLU A 359 13.33 -48.05 19.78
CA GLU A 359 12.36 -48.90 20.50
C GLU A 359 11.33 -48.07 21.28
N HIS A 360 11.71 -46.87 21.72
CA HIS A 360 10.87 -45.98 22.53
C HIS A 360 10.25 -44.86 21.69
N GLY A 361 9.69 -45.18 20.52
CA GLY A 361 9.08 -44.20 19.62
C GLY A 361 7.99 -43.33 20.26
N ASN A 362 7.22 -43.88 21.21
CA ASN A 362 6.17 -43.13 21.92
C ASN A 362 6.72 -42.03 22.84
N THR A 363 7.87 -42.23 23.49
CA THR A 363 8.46 -41.22 24.37
C THR A 363 9.06 -40.09 23.55
N VAL A 364 9.69 -40.41 22.42
CA VAL A 364 10.18 -39.42 21.45
C VAL A 364 9.01 -38.63 20.88
N PHE A 365 7.92 -39.30 20.50
CA PHE A 365 6.72 -38.62 19.98
C PHE A 365 6.10 -37.67 21.02
N ALA A 366 6.05 -38.06 22.29
CA ALA A 366 5.61 -37.18 23.37
C ALA A 366 6.51 -35.93 23.51
N ALA A 367 7.83 -36.10 23.48
CA ALA A 367 8.79 -35.00 23.52
C ALA A 367 8.67 -34.08 22.28
N GLN A 368 8.44 -34.66 21.09
CA GLN A 368 8.20 -33.91 19.85
C GLN A 368 6.93 -33.07 19.93
N ASN A 369 5.82 -33.62 20.45
CA ASN A 369 4.58 -32.86 20.64
C ASN A 369 4.77 -31.69 21.61
N PHE A 370 5.51 -31.89 22.69
CA PHE A 370 5.86 -30.82 23.63
C PHE A 370 6.70 -29.72 22.95
N ALA A 371 7.68 -30.10 22.13
CA ALA A 371 8.48 -29.16 21.36
C ALA A 371 7.64 -28.35 20.36
N VAL A 372 6.68 -28.99 19.67
CA VAL A 372 5.74 -28.30 18.76
C VAL A 372 4.94 -27.23 19.49
N ILE A 373 4.41 -27.53 20.68
CA ILE A 373 3.62 -26.57 21.47
C ILE A 373 4.48 -25.36 21.86
N ILE A 374 5.73 -25.58 22.28
CA ILE A 374 6.67 -24.49 22.60
C ILE A 374 6.96 -23.64 21.36
N ILE A 375 7.21 -24.27 20.21
CA ILE A 375 7.48 -23.56 18.95
C ILE A 375 6.26 -22.72 18.56
N LEU A 376 5.05 -23.27 18.63
CA LEU A 376 3.81 -22.58 18.30
C LEU A 376 3.59 -21.37 19.22
N LEU A 377 3.75 -21.54 20.53
CA LEU A 377 3.60 -20.45 21.50
C LEU A 377 4.63 -19.32 21.25
N ASN A 378 5.86 -19.67 20.87
CA ASN A 378 6.88 -18.69 20.49
C ASN A 378 6.53 -17.97 19.19
N PHE A 379 6.04 -18.66 18.16
CA PHE A 379 5.62 -18.02 16.92
C PHE A 379 4.47 -17.04 17.14
N VAL A 380 3.49 -17.41 17.98
CA VAL A 380 2.42 -16.50 18.39
C VAL A 380 2.99 -15.28 19.12
N ALA A 381 3.89 -15.48 20.10
CA ALA A 381 4.51 -14.38 20.84
C ALA A 381 5.34 -13.45 19.95
N VAL A 382 6.11 -14.00 19.01
CA VAL A 382 6.90 -13.20 18.07
C VAL A 382 5.99 -12.45 17.09
N SER A 383 4.90 -13.09 16.61
CA SER A 383 3.95 -12.46 15.69
C SER A 383 3.32 -11.19 16.28
N ALA A 384 3.07 -11.15 17.59
CA ALA A 384 2.57 -9.95 18.28
C ALA A 384 3.49 -8.74 18.10
N GLY A 385 4.81 -8.97 18.06
CA GLY A 385 5.81 -7.93 17.79
C GLY A 385 5.90 -7.51 16.32
N PHE A 386 5.30 -8.26 15.39
CA PHE A 386 5.23 -7.92 13.97
C PHE A 386 3.93 -7.20 13.60
N VAL A 387 2.87 -7.26 14.42
CA VAL A 387 1.60 -6.54 14.21
C VAL A 387 1.86 -5.04 14.08
N HIS A 388 2.51 -4.43 15.06
CA HIS A 388 2.89 -3.01 15.00
C HIS A 388 4.41 -2.88 15.03
N ARG A 389 5.06 -3.12 13.90
CA ARG A 389 6.53 -3.20 13.78
C ARG A 389 7.28 -1.96 14.30
N GLU A 390 6.70 -0.77 14.18
CA GLU A 390 7.36 0.49 14.53
C GLU A 390 7.01 1.01 15.92
N TYR A 391 5.97 0.44 16.52
CA TYR A 391 5.51 0.87 17.81
C TYR A 391 5.88 -0.20 18.84
N ASN A 392 6.18 0.25 20.05
CA ASN A 392 6.31 -0.68 21.15
C ASN A 392 4.93 -1.31 21.41
N VAL A 393 4.93 -2.59 21.81
CA VAL A 393 3.70 -3.34 22.17
C VAL A 393 2.91 -2.62 23.27
N TRP A 394 3.61 -1.84 24.11
CA TRP A 394 3.03 -1.01 25.17
C TRP A 394 2.29 0.23 24.65
N THR A 395 2.72 0.77 23.51
CA THR A 395 2.09 1.97 22.91
C THR A 395 0.93 1.62 21.99
N GLN A 396 1.03 0.51 21.27
CA GLN A 396 0.00 0.02 20.36
C GLN A 396 -0.23 -1.46 20.67
N SER A 397 -1.39 -1.79 21.23
CA SER A 397 -1.73 -3.17 21.54
C SER A 397 -2.01 -3.95 20.25
N PRO A 398 -1.50 -5.18 20.10
CA PRO A 398 -1.70 -6.00 18.91
C PRO A 398 -3.17 -6.46 18.75
N HIS A 399 -3.98 -6.34 19.82
CA HIS A 399 -5.40 -6.67 19.82
C HIS A 399 -6.26 -5.79 18.90
N LYS A 400 -5.72 -4.65 18.41
CA LYS A 400 -6.43 -3.81 17.44
C LYS A 400 -6.62 -4.50 16.09
N ASN A 401 -5.77 -5.48 15.75
CA ASN A 401 -5.94 -6.29 14.56
C ASN A 401 -6.87 -7.47 14.85
N CYS A 402 -8.14 -7.33 14.46
CA CYS A 402 -9.14 -8.38 14.63
C CYS A 402 -8.78 -9.68 13.88
N LEU A 403 -8.18 -9.58 12.69
CA LEU A 403 -7.81 -10.74 11.88
C LEU A 403 -6.74 -11.58 12.62
N TRP A 404 -5.71 -10.93 13.13
CA TRP A 404 -4.66 -11.55 13.94
C TRP A 404 -5.22 -12.18 15.22
N LEU A 405 -6.11 -11.47 15.92
CA LEU A 405 -6.72 -11.97 17.15
C LEU A 405 -7.58 -13.22 16.90
N VAL A 406 -8.38 -13.24 15.83
CA VAL A 406 -9.17 -14.41 15.43
C VAL A 406 -8.25 -15.59 15.08
N THR A 407 -7.15 -15.36 14.37
CA THR A 407 -6.21 -16.45 14.05
C THR A 407 -5.53 -17.04 15.28
N ILE A 408 -5.22 -16.24 16.30
CA ILE A 408 -4.63 -16.75 17.55
C ILE A 408 -5.62 -17.55 18.37
N ILE A 409 -6.89 -17.16 18.41
CA ILE A 409 -7.92 -17.92 19.13
C ILE A 409 -8.16 -19.29 18.48
N PHE A 410 -7.96 -19.38 17.16
CA PHE A 410 -8.14 -20.62 16.41
C PHE A 410 -6.94 -21.59 16.51
N MET A 411 -5.74 -21.08 16.76
CA MET A 411 -4.50 -21.86 16.93
C MET A 411 -4.31 -22.33 18.37
#